data_AF-A0A5D0MCQ0-F1
#
_entry.id   AF-A0A5D0MCQ0-F1
#
_cell.length_a   1.000
_cell.length_b   1.000
_cell.length_c   1.000
_cell.angle_alpha   90.00
_cell.angle_beta   90.00
_cell.angle_gamma   90.00
#
_symmetry.space_group_name_H-M   'P 1'
#
loop_
_entity.id
_entity.type
_entity.pdbx_description
1 polymer ?
#
loop_
_entity_poly.entity_id
_entity_poly.type
_entity_poly.pdbx_seq_one_letter_code
_entity_poly.pdbx_strand_id
1 'polypeptide(L)'
;MKYIPNIITITRIILIPFYILPFIYNNLYGNNSLLYGFILFILLSLTDFLDGYLARKYEIVSNFGKIIDPLADKLLVYSAFFLLVYLGRFPLWIIMVLLIREVLVTVHRNAAQNEGVAIAAVMSGKIKTTIQIITIITGFINHIYNNLLGNIDYYFIFITLFITIYSGVDYYLKNRKIISSKIFINKIYVYFLSIFRLGKIPFAPGTAGSLVAVIAFVSFKDMFISWKFYNLLWLFPLFIISSLLANKSILLFNEDDSSEIIIDEFTGQIIPLIFIPFSVLNILSAFVLFRIFDIWKPFPISKADNIKNGWGIMLDDLIAGLVTLGLMQLIIQLG
;
A
#
# COMPACT_ATOMS: atom_id res chain seq x y z
N MET A 1 9.14 16.24 -25.91
CA MET A 1 7.68 16.07 -25.67
C MET A 1 7.27 14.66 -25.23
N LYS A 2 8.02 13.59 -25.54
CA LYS A 2 7.68 12.19 -25.21
C LYS A 2 7.61 11.83 -23.71
N TYR A 3 8.19 12.65 -22.82
CA TYR A 3 8.30 12.38 -21.38
C TYR A 3 7.32 13.20 -20.50
N ILE A 4 6.58 14.13 -21.10
CA ILE A 4 5.72 15.07 -20.35
C ILE A 4 4.67 14.32 -19.50
N PRO A 5 3.93 13.31 -20.02
CA PRO A 5 2.97 12.56 -19.21
C PRO A 5 3.64 11.87 -18.01
N ASN A 6 4.75 11.18 -18.25
CA ASN A 6 5.47 10.46 -17.18
C ASN A 6 5.99 11.39 -16.07
N ILE A 7 6.48 12.59 -16.43
CA ILE A 7 6.95 13.58 -15.45
C ILE A 7 5.78 14.06 -14.58
N ILE A 8 4.59 14.29 -15.19
CA ILE A 8 3.38 14.66 -14.45
C ILE A 8 3.00 13.55 -13.46
N THR A 9 3.01 12.29 -13.89
CA THR A 9 2.69 11.15 -13.02
C THR A 9 3.66 11.00 -11.85
N ILE A 10 4.96 11.10 -12.09
CA ILE A 10 5.98 11.02 -11.03
C ILE A 10 5.84 12.20 -10.05
N THR A 11 5.64 13.40 -10.58
CA THR A 11 5.43 14.60 -9.78
C THR A 11 4.19 14.43 -8.89
N ARG A 12 3.11 13.84 -9.40
CA ARG A 12 1.90 13.53 -8.63
C ARG A 12 2.21 12.62 -7.45
N ILE A 13 2.93 11.52 -7.67
CA ILE A 13 3.30 10.57 -6.61
C ILE A 13 4.13 11.30 -5.52
N ILE A 14 5.09 12.12 -5.93
CA ILE A 14 5.94 12.89 -4.99
C ILE A 14 5.13 13.92 -4.21
N LEU A 15 4.09 14.49 -4.81
CA LEU A 15 3.22 15.50 -4.19
C LEU A 15 2.11 14.91 -3.29
N ILE A 16 1.90 13.58 -3.29
CA ILE A 16 0.92 12.93 -2.41
C ILE A 16 1.15 13.28 -0.93
N PRO A 17 2.37 13.10 -0.36
CA PRO A 17 2.64 13.51 1.02
C PRO A 17 2.33 14.99 1.28
N PHE A 18 2.60 15.88 0.32
CA PHE A 18 2.44 17.32 0.50
C PHE A 18 0.98 17.75 0.62
N TYR A 19 0.03 17.06 -0.04
CA TYR A 19 -1.39 17.36 0.19
C TYR A 19 -1.92 16.75 1.50
N ILE A 20 -1.29 15.67 2.00
CA ILE A 20 -1.68 14.99 3.23
C ILE A 20 -1.23 15.77 4.47
N LEU A 21 -0.01 16.32 4.46
CA LEU A 21 0.60 17.01 5.61
C LEU A 21 -0.29 18.09 6.25
N PRO A 22 -0.99 18.96 5.50
CA PRO A 22 -1.87 19.97 6.08
C PRO A 22 -3.06 19.42 6.89
N PHE A 23 -3.48 18.18 6.61
CA PHE A 23 -4.53 17.49 7.37
C PHE A 23 -3.97 16.85 8.64
N ILE A 24 -2.78 16.27 8.59
CA ILE A 24 -2.12 15.66 9.77
C ILE A 24 -1.72 16.72 10.80
N TYR A 25 -1.21 17.86 10.35
CA TYR A 25 -0.72 18.94 11.21
C TYR A 25 -1.71 20.10 11.34
N ASN A 26 -3.01 19.84 11.19
CA ASN A 26 -4.05 20.86 11.27
C ASN A 26 -4.04 21.65 12.59
N ASN A 27 -3.70 21.00 13.70
CA ASN A 27 -3.58 21.62 15.03
C ASN A 27 -2.48 22.70 15.09
N LEU A 28 -1.47 22.63 14.22
CA LEU A 28 -0.35 23.58 14.19
C LEU A 28 -0.63 24.79 13.29
N TYR A 29 -1.43 24.61 12.23
CA TYR A 29 -1.59 25.60 11.15
C TYR A 29 -3.04 26.13 11.02
N GLY A 30 -3.98 25.64 11.82
CA GLY A 30 -5.38 26.07 11.86
C GLY A 30 -6.20 25.65 10.64
N ASN A 31 -7.48 26.03 10.61
CA ASN A 31 -8.44 25.57 9.57
C ASN A 31 -8.04 25.91 8.12
N ASN A 32 -7.24 26.96 7.91
CA ASN A 32 -6.74 27.31 6.58
C ASN A 32 -5.80 26.23 6.01
N SER A 33 -5.12 25.45 6.86
CA SER A 33 -4.27 24.34 6.41
C SER A 33 -5.07 23.28 5.65
N LEU A 34 -6.27 22.96 6.13
CA LEU A 34 -7.13 21.96 5.53
C LEU A 34 -7.56 22.36 4.11
N LEU A 35 -7.82 23.65 3.89
CA LEU A 35 -8.14 24.20 2.57
C LEU A 35 -6.97 24.05 1.59
N TYR A 36 -5.74 24.32 2.02
CA TYR A 36 -4.56 24.12 1.17
C TYR A 36 -4.41 22.66 0.76
N GLY A 37 -4.55 21.72 1.71
CA GLY A 37 -4.49 20.28 1.41
C GLY A 37 -5.60 19.85 0.43
N PHE A 38 -6.81 20.36 0.61
CA PHE A 38 -7.95 20.07 -0.27
C PHE A 38 -7.76 20.64 -1.69
N ILE A 39 -7.28 21.88 -1.81
CA ILE A 39 -6.97 22.50 -3.11
C ILE A 39 -5.87 21.71 -3.83
N LEU A 40 -4.81 21.31 -3.11
CA LEU A 40 -3.76 20.46 -3.67
C LEU A 40 -4.31 19.11 -4.16
N PHE A 41 -5.19 18.47 -3.39
CA PHE A 41 -5.85 17.24 -3.82
C PHE A 41 -6.66 17.41 -5.12
N ILE A 42 -7.42 18.51 -5.25
CA ILE A 42 -8.16 18.82 -6.48
C ILE A 42 -7.20 19.01 -7.65
N LEU A 43 -6.13 19.80 -7.47
CA LEU A 43 -5.13 20.03 -8.51
C LEU A 43 -4.49 18.71 -8.96
N LEU A 44 -4.06 17.86 -8.02
CA LEU A 44 -3.49 16.55 -8.33
C LEU A 44 -4.49 15.65 -9.07
N SER A 45 -5.76 15.64 -8.66
CA SER A 45 -6.81 14.87 -9.33
C SER A 45 -7.09 15.37 -10.75
N LEU A 46 -7.00 16.67 -10.99
CA LEU A 46 -7.16 17.26 -12.33
C LEU A 46 -5.96 16.96 -13.23
N THR A 47 -4.74 16.86 -12.68
CA THR A 47 -3.57 16.49 -13.49
C THR A 47 -3.69 15.11 -14.13
N ASP A 48 -4.44 14.20 -13.51
CA ASP A 48 -4.76 12.85 -14.05
C ASP A 48 -5.72 12.86 -15.24
N PHE A 49 -6.63 13.83 -15.24
CA PHE A 49 -7.47 14.01 -16.40
C PHE A 49 -6.65 14.57 -17.58
N LEU A 50 -5.72 15.47 -17.27
CA LEU A 50 -4.92 16.19 -18.26
C LEU A 50 -3.85 15.31 -18.92
N ASP A 51 -3.09 14.52 -18.17
CA ASP A 51 -2.07 13.62 -18.76
C ASP A 51 -2.72 12.54 -19.63
N GLY A 52 -3.84 11.96 -19.23
CA GLY A 52 -4.61 11.00 -20.01
C GLY A 52 -5.24 11.64 -21.26
N TYR A 53 -5.60 12.92 -21.22
CA TYR A 53 -6.03 13.67 -22.40
C TYR A 53 -4.85 13.94 -23.35
N LEU A 54 -3.71 14.40 -22.84
CA LEU A 54 -2.52 14.70 -23.63
C LEU A 54 -1.94 13.43 -24.27
N ALA A 55 -1.86 12.31 -23.54
CA ALA A 55 -1.36 11.05 -24.06
C ALA A 55 -2.21 10.53 -25.24
N ARG A 56 -3.55 10.68 -25.15
CA ARG A 56 -4.48 10.34 -26.25
C ARG A 56 -4.36 11.30 -27.43
N LYS A 57 -4.19 12.59 -27.17
CA LYS A 57 -4.10 13.62 -28.21
C LYS A 57 -2.81 13.53 -29.03
N TYR A 58 -1.70 13.13 -28.41
CA TYR A 58 -0.38 13.07 -29.05
C TYR A 58 0.07 11.64 -29.39
N GLU A 59 -0.75 10.62 -29.17
CA GLU A 59 -0.43 9.20 -29.38
C GLU A 59 0.87 8.74 -28.71
N ILE A 60 1.26 9.39 -27.61
CA ILE A 60 2.50 9.11 -26.88
C ILE A 60 2.24 7.95 -25.92
N VAL A 61 2.57 6.73 -26.37
CA VAL A 61 2.49 5.53 -25.54
C VAL A 61 3.88 5.18 -25.02
N SER A 62 4.10 5.30 -23.72
CA SER A 62 5.35 4.85 -23.07
C SER A 62 5.11 3.57 -22.25
N ASN A 63 6.05 2.62 -22.32
CA ASN A 63 5.95 1.37 -21.54
C ASN A 63 6.03 1.65 -20.03
N PHE A 64 6.73 2.71 -19.63
CA PHE A 64 6.83 3.15 -18.25
C PHE A 64 5.50 3.72 -17.72
N GLY A 65 4.87 4.62 -18.47
CA GLY A 65 3.57 5.22 -18.10
C GLY A 65 2.47 4.17 -17.95
N LYS A 66 2.44 3.15 -18.85
CA LYS A 66 1.50 2.01 -18.73
C LYS A 66 1.51 1.32 -17.36
N ILE A 67 2.62 1.36 -16.63
CA ILE A 67 2.78 0.73 -15.32
C ILE A 67 2.55 1.75 -14.20
N ILE A 68 3.12 2.95 -14.32
CA ILE A 68 3.12 3.95 -13.25
C ILE A 68 1.80 4.72 -13.17
N ASP A 69 1.15 5.03 -14.29
CA ASP A 69 -0.10 5.81 -14.28
C ASP A 69 -1.20 5.08 -13.48
N PRO A 70 -1.52 3.79 -13.75
CA PRO A 70 -2.54 3.08 -12.96
C PRO A 70 -2.19 2.89 -11.48
N LEU A 71 -0.91 3.03 -11.12
CA LEU A 71 -0.45 2.96 -9.74
C LEU A 71 -0.62 4.32 -9.06
N ALA A 72 -0.21 5.41 -9.71
CA ALA A 72 -0.37 6.77 -9.22
C ALA A 72 -1.84 7.11 -8.93
N ASP A 73 -2.74 6.73 -9.83
CA ASP A 73 -4.19 6.99 -9.70
C ASP A 73 -4.76 6.36 -8.43
N LYS A 74 -4.38 5.10 -8.19
CA LYS A 74 -4.81 4.37 -7.01
C LYS A 74 -4.17 4.94 -5.75
N LEU A 75 -2.89 5.28 -5.80
CA LEU A 75 -2.23 5.90 -4.66
C LEU A 75 -2.91 7.20 -4.24
N LEU A 76 -3.25 8.08 -5.18
CA LEU A 76 -3.94 9.34 -4.87
C LEU A 76 -5.34 9.10 -4.26
N VAL A 77 -6.15 8.24 -4.88
CA VAL A 77 -7.52 7.95 -4.42
C VAL A 77 -7.52 7.25 -3.06
N TYR A 78 -6.70 6.22 -2.87
CA TYR A 78 -6.67 5.49 -1.61
C TYR A 78 -6.00 6.27 -0.49
N SER A 79 -4.95 7.06 -0.77
CA SER A 79 -4.38 7.94 0.25
C SER A 79 -5.43 8.95 0.76
N ALA A 80 -6.28 9.48 -0.10
CA ALA A 80 -7.36 10.38 0.32
C ALA A 80 -8.46 9.67 1.12
N PHE A 81 -8.83 8.43 0.74
CA PHE A 81 -9.76 7.64 1.55
C PHE A 81 -9.19 7.29 2.93
N PHE A 82 -7.93 6.85 3.01
CA PHE A 82 -7.28 6.58 4.29
C PHE A 82 -7.14 7.86 5.12
N LEU A 83 -6.92 9.01 4.49
CA LEU A 83 -6.92 10.29 5.18
C LEU A 83 -8.30 10.62 5.76
N LEU A 84 -9.38 10.38 5.02
CA LEU A 84 -10.75 10.56 5.54
C LEU A 84 -11.09 9.56 6.66
N VAL A 85 -10.50 8.38 6.68
CA VAL A 85 -10.58 7.45 7.83
C VAL A 85 -9.81 8.00 9.02
N TYR A 86 -8.59 8.51 8.80
CA TYR A 86 -7.76 9.13 9.85
C TYR A 86 -8.47 10.32 10.49
N LEU A 87 -9.16 11.14 9.69
CA LEU A 87 -9.97 12.27 10.14
C LEU A 87 -11.30 11.85 10.81
N GLY A 88 -11.54 10.54 10.99
CA GLY A 88 -12.75 9.99 11.61
C GLY A 88 -14.01 10.12 10.78
N ARG A 89 -13.90 10.45 9.48
CA ARG A 89 -15.05 10.72 8.61
C ARG A 89 -15.69 9.44 8.10
N PHE A 90 -14.88 8.51 7.59
CA PHE A 90 -15.34 7.25 7.03
C PHE A 90 -14.82 6.04 7.82
N PRO A 91 -15.60 4.95 7.90
CA PRO A 91 -15.16 3.74 8.59
C PRO A 91 -14.12 2.97 7.77
N LEU A 92 -13.05 2.51 8.43
CA LEU A 92 -11.95 1.77 7.81
C LEU A 92 -12.43 0.55 7.01
N TRP A 93 -13.42 -0.19 7.51
CA TRP A 93 -13.88 -1.42 6.87
C TRP A 93 -14.44 -1.20 5.46
N ILE A 94 -15.09 -0.05 5.19
CA ILE A 94 -15.58 0.27 3.84
C ILE A 94 -14.39 0.43 2.91
N ILE A 95 -13.40 1.23 3.32
CA ILE A 95 -12.20 1.50 2.51
C ILE A 95 -11.42 0.21 2.25
N MET A 96 -11.35 -0.70 3.23
CA MET A 96 -10.74 -2.02 3.05
C MET A 96 -11.47 -2.86 1.99
N VAL A 97 -12.81 -2.85 1.96
CA VAL A 97 -13.57 -3.55 0.91
C VAL A 97 -13.28 -2.95 -0.48
N LEU A 98 -13.22 -1.62 -0.59
CA LEU A 98 -12.85 -0.95 -1.84
C LEU A 98 -11.46 -1.39 -2.31
N LEU A 99 -10.49 -1.37 -1.39
CA LEU A 99 -9.10 -1.73 -1.65
C LEU A 99 -8.95 -3.18 -2.08
N ILE A 100 -9.56 -4.13 -1.36
CA ILE A 100 -9.53 -5.56 -1.67
C ILE A 100 -10.04 -5.79 -3.10
N ARG A 101 -11.20 -5.20 -3.45
CA ARG A 101 -11.74 -5.31 -4.81
C ARG A 101 -10.76 -4.77 -5.84
N GLU A 102 -10.15 -3.61 -5.58
CA GLU A 102 -9.23 -3.00 -6.53
C GLU A 102 -7.99 -3.87 -6.76
N VAL A 103 -7.46 -4.47 -5.71
CA VAL A 103 -6.36 -5.44 -5.78
C VAL A 103 -6.75 -6.66 -6.60
N LEU A 104 -7.91 -7.28 -6.31
CA LEU A 104 -8.38 -8.48 -7.01
C LEU A 104 -8.51 -8.26 -8.52
N VAL A 105 -9.16 -7.17 -8.94
CA VAL A 105 -9.31 -6.83 -10.37
C VAL A 105 -7.95 -6.54 -11.00
N THR A 106 -7.05 -5.87 -10.28
CA THR A 106 -5.69 -5.56 -10.77
C THR A 106 -4.87 -6.82 -10.97
N VAL A 107 -4.89 -7.74 -10.02
CA VAL A 107 -4.20 -9.03 -10.12
C VAL A 107 -4.76 -9.83 -11.28
N HIS A 108 -6.09 -9.92 -11.41
CA HIS A 108 -6.73 -10.64 -12.50
C HIS A 108 -6.34 -10.07 -13.86
N ARG A 109 -6.37 -8.75 -14.02
CA ARG A 109 -6.02 -8.08 -15.27
C ARG A 109 -4.55 -8.30 -15.66
N ASN A 110 -3.64 -8.19 -14.69
CA ASN A 110 -2.22 -8.47 -14.93
C ASN A 110 -1.98 -9.95 -15.27
N ALA A 111 -2.69 -10.86 -14.60
CA ALA A 111 -2.60 -12.28 -14.88
C ALA A 111 -3.07 -12.61 -16.31
N ALA A 112 -4.17 -12.03 -16.77
CA ALA A 112 -4.66 -12.23 -18.15
C ALA A 112 -3.70 -11.65 -19.19
N GLN A 113 -3.13 -10.47 -18.94
CA GLN A 113 -2.16 -9.85 -19.84
C GLN A 113 -0.89 -10.70 -20.02
N ASN A 114 -0.43 -11.37 -18.96
CA ASN A 114 0.72 -12.28 -19.04
C ASN A 114 0.41 -13.53 -19.89
N GLU A 115 -0.85 -13.95 -19.94
CA GLU A 115 -1.34 -15.05 -20.81
C GLU A 115 -1.67 -14.56 -22.23
N GLY A 116 -1.30 -13.32 -22.60
CA GLY A 116 -1.56 -12.74 -23.91
C GLY A 116 -3.01 -12.28 -24.14
N VAL A 117 -3.87 -12.33 -23.11
CA VAL A 117 -5.27 -11.93 -23.21
C VAL A 117 -5.46 -10.50 -22.67
N ALA A 118 -5.75 -9.56 -23.57
CA ALA A 118 -6.08 -8.20 -23.20
C ALA A 118 -7.55 -8.09 -22.75
N ILE A 119 -7.77 -7.84 -21.46
CA ILE A 119 -9.13 -7.58 -20.92
C ILE A 119 -9.52 -6.12 -21.20
N ALA A 120 -10.60 -5.94 -21.97
CA ALA A 120 -11.15 -4.62 -22.26
C ALA A 120 -11.66 -3.91 -20.98
N ALA A 121 -11.50 -2.59 -20.95
CA ALA A 121 -12.00 -1.77 -19.84
C ALA A 121 -13.53 -1.75 -19.82
N VAL A 122 -14.13 -2.15 -18.70
CA VAL A 122 -15.58 -2.18 -18.53
C VAL A 122 -16.08 -0.80 -18.06
N MET A 123 -17.19 -0.32 -18.63
CA MET A 123 -17.78 0.98 -18.30
C MET A 123 -18.07 1.13 -16.80
N SER A 124 -18.48 0.05 -16.13
CA SER A 124 -18.72 0.01 -14.68
C SER A 124 -17.50 0.45 -13.87
N GLY A 125 -16.28 0.21 -14.38
CA GLY A 125 -15.04 0.66 -13.76
C GLY A 125 -14.87 2.18 -13.79
N LYS A 126 -15.28 2.86 -14.89
CA LYS A 126 -15.19 4.32 -15.03
C LYS A 126 -16.20 5.04 -14.14
N ILE A 127 -17.43 4.51 -14.06
CA ILE A 127 -18.47 5.09 -13.20
C ILE A 127 -18.02 4.99 -11.74
N LYS A 128 -17.47 3.83 -11.34
CA LYS A 128 -16.92 3.63 -9.99
C LYS A 128 -15.88 4.69 -9.62
N THR A 129 -14.90 4.95 -10.50
CA THR A 129 -13.83 5.93 -10.22
C THR A 129 -14.37 7.35 -10.08
N THR A 130 -15.32 7.75 -10.94
CA THR A 130 -15.96 9.07 -10.84
C THR A 130 -16.68 9.24 -9.50
N ILE A 131 -17.44 8.23 -9.07
CA ILE A 131 -18.16 8.27 -7.80
C ILE A 131 -17.19 8.28 -6.61
N GLN A 132 -16.06 7.55 -6.68
CA GLN A 132 -15.02 7.58 -5.65
C GLN A 132 -14.45 9.00 -5.47
N ILE A 133 -14.11 9.69 -6.56
CA ILE A 133 -13.59 11.06 -6.50
C ILE A 133 -14.64 12.02 -5.92
N ILE A 134 -15.91 11.92 -6.33
CA ILE A 134 -17.01 12.74 -5.77
C ILE A 134 -17.17 12.49 -4.26
N THR A 135 -17.07 11.22 -3.83
CA THR A 135 -17.16 10.83 -2.42
C THR A 135 -16.03 11.44 -1.60
N ILE A 136 -14.81 11.45 -2.15
CA ILE A 136 -13.66 12.08 -1.49
C ILE A 136 -13.84 13.59 -1.38
N ILE A 137 -14.26 14.24 -2.48
CA ILE A 137 -14.49 15.69 -2.51
C ILE A 137 -15.56 16.10 -1.49
N THR A 138 -16.70 15.39 -1.47
CA THR A 138 -17.79 15.66 -0.52
C THR A 138 -17.37 15.38 0.92
N GLY A 139 -16.59 14.32 1.16
CA GLY A 139 -16.02 14.01 2.48
C GLY A 139 -15.08 15.09 3.00
N PHE A 140 -14.19 15.62 2.16
CA PHE A 140 -13.31 16.73 2.55
C PHE A 140 -14.09 18.02 2.80
N ILE A 141 -15.04 18.40 1.93
CA ILE A 141 -15.87 19.60 2.14
C ILE A 141 -16.60 19.52 3.48
N ASN A 142 -17.21 18.38 3.77
CA ASN A 142 -17.94 18.20 5.03
C ASN A 142 -17.03 18.20 6.26
N HIS A 143 -15.81 17.67 6.16
CA HIS A 143 -14.85 17.75 7.25
C HIS A 143 -14.37 19.19 7.48
N ILE A 144 -14.05 19.93 6.41
CA ILE A 144 -13.51 21.29 6.49
C ILE A 144 -14.55 22.31 6.97
N TYR A 145 -15.78 22.21 6.48
CA TYR A 145 -16.85 23.18 6.74
C TYR A 145 -17.90 22.65 7.72
N ASN A 146 -17.51 21.79 8.66
CA ASN A 146 -18.36 21.31 9.76
C ASN A 146 -19.76 20.83 9.29
N ASN A 147 -19.78 19.83 8.40
CA ASN A 147 -21.02 19.24 7.84
C ASN A 147 -21.89 20.18 7.00
N LEU A 148 -21.30 21.12 6.25
CA LEU A 148 -22.01 22.03 5.33
C LEU A 148 -23.02 21.30 4.40
N LEU A 149 -22.66 20.12 3.89
CA LEU A 149 -23.50 19.31 3.00
C LEU A 149 -24.38 18.29 3.76
N GLY A 150 -24.48 18.39 5.09
CA GLY A 150 -25.17 17.41 5.92
C GLY A 150 -24.57 16.00 5.77
N ASN A 151 -25.42 15.00 5.56
CA ASN A 151 -25.02 13.58 5.47
C ASN A 151 -24.74 13.10 4.03
N ILE A 152 -24.62 14.01 3.06
CA ILE A 152 -24.46 13.68 1.64
C ILE A 152 -23.27 12.75 1.38
N ASP A 153 -22.14 13.00 2.03
CA ASP A 153 -20.93 12.20 1.88
C ASP A 153 -21.07 10.77 2.44
N TYR A 154 -21.88 10.58 3.50
CA TYR A 154 -22.23 9.24 3.99
C TYR A 154 -23.06 8.47 2.96
N TYR A 155 -24.02 9.11 2.29
CA TYR A 155 -24.74 8.44 1.19
C TYR A 155 -23.79 8.09 0.05
N PHE A 156 -22.87 8.98 -0.31
CA PHE A 156 -21.88 8.73 -1.36
C PHE A 156 -20.91 7.60 -1.02
N ILE A 157 -20.47 7.43 0.23
CA ILE A 157 -19.58 6.32 0.59
C ILE A 157 -20.31 4.96 0.49
N PHE A 158 -21.60 4.89 0.83
CA PHE A 158 -22.40 3.68 0.62
C PHE A 158 -22.68 3.41 -0.87
N ILE A 159 -22.95 4.45 -1.66
CA ILE A 159 -23.08 4.32 -3.13
C ILE A 159 -21.76 3.83 -3.73
N THR A 160 -20.63 4.38 -3.27
CA THR A 160 -19.27 3.94 -3.67
C THR A 160 -19.03 2.48 -3.35
N LEU A 161 -19.41 2.04 -2.14
CA LEU A 161 -19.31 0.65 -1.73
C LEU A 161 -20.13 -0.25 -2.67
N PHE A 162 -21.40 0.08 -2.88
CA PHE A 162 -22.30 -0.69 -3.73
C PHE A 162 -21.79 -0.80 -5.16
N ILE A 163 -21.42 0.33 -5.80
CA ILE A 163 -20.94 0.32 -7.19
C ILE A 163 -19.59 -0.39 -7.33
N THR A 164 -18.75 -0.34 -6.30
CA THR A 164 -17.46 -1.03 -6.30
C THR A 164 -17.64 -2.54 -6.27
N ILE A 165 -18.55 -3.03 -5.41
CA ILE A 165 -18.92 -4.45 -5.36
C ILE A 165 -19.55 -4.87 -6.70
N TYR A 166 -20.55 -4.11 -7.18
CA TYR A 166 -21.21 -4.39 -8.45
C TYR A 166 -20.20 -4.47 -9.61
N SER A 167 -19.31 -3.48 -9.72
CA SER A 167 -18.29 -3.47 -10.77
C SER A 167 -17.29 -4.61 -10.62
N GLY A 168 -16.99 -5.05 -9.39
CA GLY A 168 -16.17 -6.25 -9.15
C GLY A 168 -16.85 -7.53 -9.63
N VAL A 169 -18.13 -7.70 -9.32
CA VAL A 169 -18.94 -8.85 -9.76
C VAL A 169 -19.10 -8.85 -11.29
N ASP A 170 -19.47 -7.71 -11.88
CA ASP A 170 -19.61 -7.53 -13.33
C ASP A 170 -18.30 -7.87 -14.07
N TYR A 171 -17.17 -7.39 -13.54
CA TYR A 171 -15.86 -7.73 -14.07
C TYR A 171 -15.58 -9.23 -13.99
N TYR A 172 -15.83 -9.86 -12.83
CA TYR A 172 -15.57 -11.28 -12.66
C TYR A 172 -16.45 -12.14 -13.58
N LEU A 173 -17.76 -11.88 -13.66
CA LEU A 173 -18.67 -12.67 -14.48
C LEU A 173 -18.31 -12.63 -15.97
N LYS A 174 -17.89 -11.47 -16.48
CA LYS A 174 -17.45 -11.30 -17.87
C LYS A 174 -16.13 -12.01 -18.16
N ASN A 175 -15.24 -12.13 -17.16
CA ASN A 175 -13.86 -12.57 -17.37
C ASN A 175 -13.49 -13.90 -16.70
N ARG A 176 -14.42 -14.57 -15.98
CA ARG A 176 -14.16 -15.80 -15.20
C ARG A 176 -13.59 -16.97 -16.00
N LYS A 177 -13.77 -16.99 -17.32
CA LYS A 177 -13.28 -18.06 -18.20
C LYS A 177 -11.87 -17.78 -18.76
N ILE A 178 -11.32 -16.60 -18.52
CA ILE A 178 -10.04 -16.17 -19.12
C ILE A 178 -8.85 -16.84 -18.43
N ILE A 179 -8.90 -17.00 -17.10
CA ILE A 179 -7.79 -17.52 -16.31
C ILE A 179 -8.30 -18.67 -15.46
N SER A 180 -7.54 -19.76 -15.38
CA SER A 180 -7.86 -20.84 -14.44
C SER A 180 -7.82 -20.34 -12.99
N SER A 181 -8.71 -20.85 -12.14
CA SER A 181 -8.76 -20.46 -10.73
C SER A 181 -7.41 -20.66 -10.04
N LYS A 182 -6.69 -21.73 -10.36
CA LYS A 182 -5.35 -22.03 -9.82
C LYS A 182 -4.32 -20.97 -10.19
N ILE A 183 -4.24 -20.58 -11.47
CA ILE A 183 -3.31 -19.53 -11.93
C ILE A 183 -3.66 -18.19 -11.28
N PHE A 184 -4.94 -17.84 -11.25
CA PHE A 184 -5.39 -16.60 -10.63
C PHE A 184 -5.03 -16.53 -9.14
N ILE A 185 -5.31 -17.61 -8.40
CA ILE A 185 -4.96 -17.75 -6.99
C ILE A 185 -3.45 -17.63 -6.80
N ASN A 186 -2.64 -18.33 -7.60
CA ASN A 186 -1.18 -18.24 -7.52
C ASN A 186 -0.67 -16.81 -7.74
N LYS A 187 -1.24 -16.08 -8.70
CA LYS A 187 -0.90 -14.67 -8.93
C LYS A 187 -1.32 -13.77 -7.76
N ILE A 188 -2.42 -14.07 -7.07
CA ILE A 188 -2.79 -13.39 -5.82
C ILE A 188 -1.70 -13.63 -4.76
N TYR A 189 -1.27 -14.88 -4.55
CA TYR A 189 -0.20 -15.19 -3.61
C TYR A 189 1.08 -14.42 -3.91
N VAL A 190 1.56 -14.47 -5.16
CA VAL A 190 2.74 -13.71 -5.59
C VAL A 190 2.57 -12.21 -5.33
N TYR A 191 1.38 -11.67 -5.56
CA TYR A 191 1.11 -10.25 -5.34
C TYR A 191 1.21 -9.83 -3.88
N PHE A 192 0.75 -10.67 -2.93
CA PHE A 192 0.89 -10.42 -1.50
C PHE A 192 2.32 -10.65 -1.00
N LEU A 193 2.96 -11.74 -1.44
CA LEU A 193 4.35 -12.09 -1.10
C LEU A 193 5.33 -10.99 -1.50
N SER A 194 5.11 -10.37 -2.66
CA SER A 194 5.95 -9.29 -3.18
C SER A 194 5.51 -7.90 -2.74
N ILE A 195 4.56 -7.78 -1.80
CA ILE A 195 3.94 -6.51 -1.37
C ILE A 195 3.54 -5.65 -2.58
N PHE A 196 2.49 -6.08 -3.27
CA PHE A 196 1.94 -5.37 -4.44
C PHE A 196 2.96 -5.20 -5.58
N ARG A 197 3.85 -6.19 -5.79
CA ARG A 197 4.93 -6.23 -6.80
C ARG A 197 6.15 -5.37 -6.48
N LEU A 198 6.29 -4.82 -5.28
CA LEU A 198 7.50 -4.11 -4.87
C LEU A 198 8.72 -5.03 -4.85
N GLY A 199 8.54 -6.32 -4.60
CA GLY A 199 9.61 -7.32 -4.74
C GLY A 199 10.15 -7.48 -6.17
N LYS A 200 9.47 -6.96 -7.19
CA LYS A 200 9.95 -6.96 -8.59
C LYS A 200 10.85 -5.77 -8.92
N ILE A 201 11.15 -4.90 -7.96
CA ILE A 201 12.07 -3.78 -8.17
C ILE A 201 13.47 -4.33 -8.43
N PRO A 202 14.15 -3.92 -9.52
CA PRO A 202 15.41 -4.53 -9.94
C PRO A 202 16.58 -4.29 -8.97
N PHE A 203 16.46 -3.30 -8.07
CA PHE A 203 17.52 -2.93 -7.13
C PHE A 203 17.00 -3.01 -5.70
N ALA A 204 17.61 -3.90 -4.90
CA ALA A 204 17.37 -4.07 -3.47
C ALA A 204 15.89 -4.24 -3.06
N PRO A 205 15.19 -5.30 -3.54
CA PRO A 205 13.77 -5.52 -3.24
C PRO A 205 13.47 -5.63 -1.74
N GLY A 206 14.32 -6.32 -0.96
CA GLY A 206 14.14 -6.42 0.50
C GLY A 206 14.19 -5.06 1.22
N THR A 207 15.05 -4.15 0.76
CA THR A 207 15.09 -2.76 1.27
C THR A 207 13.77 -2.04 0.99
N ALA A 208 13.14 -2.27 -0.17
CA ALA A 208 11.83 -1.71 -0.46
C ALA A 208 10.76 -2.27 0.50
N GLY A 209 10.81 -3.58 0.83
CA GLY A 209 9.95 -4.20 1.83
C GLY A 209 10.05 -3.54 3.21
N SER A 210 11.27 -3.39 3.72
CA SER A 210 11.53 -2.72 5.00
C SER A 210 11.13 -1.24 4.98
N LEU A 211 11.34 -0.52 3.87
CA LEU A 211 10.90 0.88 3.75
C LEU A 211 9.37 1.01 3.80
N VAL A 212 8.65 0.09 3.17
CA VAL A 212 7.18 0.07 3.20
C VAL A 212 6.68 -0.17 4.62
N ALA A 213 7.35 -1.03 5.39
CA ALA A 213 7.06 -1.23 6.81
C ALA A 213 7.22 0.06 7.62
N VAL A 214 8.30 0.82 7.39
CA VAL A 214 8.52 2.13 8.02
C VAL A 214 7.41 3.11 7.66
N ILE A 215 7.07 3.22 6.37
CA ILE A 215 6.01 4.12 5.89
C ILE A 215 4.66 3.74 6.51
N ALA A 216 4.32 2.45 6.56
CA ALA A 216 3.11 1.95 7.17
C ALA A 216 3.06 2.28 8.68
N PHE A 217 4.16 2.03 9.41
CA PHE A 217 4.24 2.36 10.83
C PHE A 217 4.05 3.86 11.10
N VAL A 218 4.74 4.73 10.35
CA VAL A 218 4.63 6.18 10.51
C VAL A 218 3.21 6.68 10.19
N SER A 219 2.60 6.14 9.14
CA SER A 219 1.25 6.55 8.69
C SER A 219 0.16 6.18 9.70
N PHE A 220 0.33 5.06 10.40
CA PHE A 220 -0.63 4.56 11.39
C PHE A 220 -0.09 4.64 12.82
N LYS A 221 0.88 5.53 13.08
CA LYS A 221 1.58 5.60 14.36
C LYS A 221 0.62 5.77 15.53
N ASP A 222 -0.41 6.60 15.38
CA ASP A 222 -1.35 6.91 16.48
C ASP A 222 -2.14 5.66 16.86
N MET A 223 -2.57 4.88 15.86
CA MET A 223 -3.22 3.58 16.05
C MET A 223 -2.27 2.59 16.73
N PHE A 224 -1.04 2.45 16.24
CA PHE A 224 -0.04 1.55 16.84
C PHE A 224 0.34 1.97 18.27
N ILE A 225 0.52 3.25 18.54
CA ILE A 225 0.89 3.76 19.87
C ILE A 225 -0.27 3.56 20.84
N SER A 226 -1.50 3.90 20.47
CA SER A 226 -2.68 3.68 21.32
C SER A 226 -2.93 2.20 21.63
N TRP A 227 -2.56 1.30 20.72
CA TRP A 227 -2.79 -0.14 20.85
C TRP A 227 -1.52 -0.88 21.30
N LYS A 228 -0.53 -0.21 21.91
CA LYS A 228 0.80 -0.80 22.24
C LYS A 228 0.73 -2.17 22.92
N PHE A 229 -0.18 -2.35 23.87
CA PHE A 229 -0.40 -3.64 24.55
C PHE A 229 -1.05 -4.72 23.65
N TYR A 230 -1.94 -4.32 22.75
CA TYR A 230 -2.62 -5.21 21.81
C TYR A 230 -1.79 -5.50 20.55
N ASN A 231 -0.73 -4.74 20.27
CA ASN A 231 0.10 -4.96 19.09
C ASN A 231 0.76 -6.34 19.08
N LEU A 232 1.11 -6.89 20.25
CA LEU A 232 1.59 -8.28 20.38
C LEU A 232 0.56 -9.30 19.87
N LEU A 233 -0.74 -9.03 20.05
CA LEU A 233 -1.82 -9.92 19.62
C LEU A 233 -2.01 -9.92 18.10
N TRP A 234 -1.66 -8.83 17.38
CA TRP A 234 -1.76 -8.76 15.91
C TRP A 234 -0.48 -9.21 15.19
N LEU A 235 0.69 -9.06 15.84
CA LEU A 235 1.97 -9.53 15.29
C LEU A 235 2.00 -11.05 15.09
N PHE A 236 1.40 -11.81 16.00
CA PHE A 236 1.38 -13.27 15.91
C PHE A 236 0.55 -13.79 14.71
N PRO A 237 -0.70 -13.34 14.48
CA PRO A 237 -1.44 -13.62 13.25
C PRO A 237 -0.71 -13.16 11.98
N LEU A 238 -0.10 -11.96 12.01
CA LEU A 238 0.68 -11.45 10.87
C LEU A 238 1.82 -12.42 10.53
N PHE A 239 2.61 -12.84 11.53
CA PHE A 239 3.69 -13.79 11.35
C PHE A 239 3.22 -15.15 10.82
N ILE A 240 2.12 -15.70 11.37
CA ILE A 240 1.55 -16.97 10.89
C ILE A 240 1.11 -16.84 9.44
N ILE A 241 0.35 -15.78 9.10
CA ILE A 241 -0.15 -15.57 7.74
C ILE A 241 1.03 -15.43 6.78
N SER A 242 2.01 -14.58 7.11
CA SER A 242 3.22 -14.41 6.31
C SER A 242 3.98 -15.73 6.16
N SER A 243 4.06 -16.57 7.19
CA SER A 243 4.74 -17.88 7.13
C SER A 243 4.01 -18.89 6.25
N LEU A 244 2.68 -18.90 6.30
CA LEU A 244 1.84 -19.72 5.43
C LEU A 244 1.95 -19.27 3.97
N LEU A 245 2.01 -17.96 3.73
CA LEU A 245 2.25 -17.39 2.41
C LEU A 245 3.64 -17.78 1.90
N ALA A 246 4.68 -17.62 2.71
CA ALA A 246 6.05 -17.97 2.37
C ALA A 246 6.20 -19.47 2.08
N ASN A 247 5.51 -20.35 2.81
CA ASN A 247 5.58 -21.78 2.50
C ASN A 247 4.99 -22.12 1.12
N LYS A 248 4.00 -21.33 0.68
CA LYS A 248 3.44 -21.45 -0.66
C LYS A 248 4.35 -20.86 -1.73
N SER A 249 5.21 -19.91 -1.40
CA SER A 249 6.15 -19.31 -2.35
C SER A 249 7.18 -20.33 -2.83
N ILE A 250 7.66 -21.22 -1.96
CA ILE A 250 8.58 -22.32 -2.28
C ILE A 250 8.01 -23.26 -3.34
N LEU A 251 6.67 -23.41 -3.38
CA LEU A 251 5.98 -24.22 -4.39
C LEU A 251 5.71 -23.47 -5.71
N LEU A 252 5.83 -22.13 -5.70
CA LEU A 252 5.48 -21.24 -6.81
C LEU A 252 6.69 -20.68 -7.55
N PHE A 253 7.82 -20.52 -6.86
CA PHE A 253 9.05 -19.97 -7.38
C PHE A 253 10.13 -21.06 -7.40
N ASN A 254 10.90 -21.12 -8.47
CA ASN A 254 12.19 -21.81 -8.44
C ASN A 254 13.16 -20.97 -7.59
N GLU A 255 14.22 -21.58 -7.06
CA GLU A 255 15.16 -20.94 -6.11
C GLU A 255 15.68 -19.55 -6.60
N ASP A 256 15.80 -19.36 -7.91
CA ASP A 256 16.26 -18.12 -8.55
C ASP A 256 15.30 -16.92 -8.42
N ASP A 257 14.00 -17.12 -8.23
CA ASP A 257 12.99 -16.04 -8.14
C ASP A 257 12.65 -15.65 -6.67
N SER A 258 13.39 -16.20 -5.71
CA SER A 258 13.11 -16.02 -4.27
C SER A 258 13.24 -14.57 -3.79
N SER A 259 14.10 -13.75 -4.42
CA SER A 259 14.27 -12.33 -4.07
C SER A 259 13.05 -11.45 -4.34
N GLU A 260 12.03 -11.96 -5.03
CA GLU A 260 10.75 -11.24 -5.20
C GLU A 260 9.85 -11.29 -3.97
N ILE A 261 10.14 -12.19 -3.03
CA ILE A 261 9.38 -12.34 -1.79
C ILE A 261 9.99 -11.35 -0.80
N ILE A 262 9.18 -10.39 -0.36
CA ILE A 262 9.66 -9.32 0.54
C ILE A 262 8.79 -9.14 1.80
N ILE A 263 7.93 -10.11 2.08
CA ILE A 263 6.93 -10.05 3.15
C ILE A 263 7.56 -10.30 4.52
N ASP A 264 8.62 -11.07 4.54
CA ASP A 264 9.57 -11.33 5.60
C ASP A 264 10.24 -10.05 6.06
N GLU A 265 10.82 -9.27 5.15
CA GLU A 265 11.53 -8.04 5.51
C GLU A 265 10.56 -6.97 6.02
N PHE A 266 9.33 -6.94 5.48
CA PHE A 266 8.26 -6.10 5.99
C PHE A 266 7.83 -6.51 7.40
N THR A 267 7.59 -7.81 7.62
CA THR A 267 7.13 -8.33 8.91
C THR A 267 8.20 -8.16 9.98
N GLY A 268 9.46 -8.50 9.66
CA GLY A 268 10.61 -8.35 10.55
C GLY A 268 10.86 -6.89 10.95
N GLN A 269 10.82 -5.96 10.00
CA GLN A 269 11.04 -4.53 10.25
C GLN A 269 9.97 -3.89 11.14
N ILE A 270 8.72 -4.35 11.08
CA ILE A 270 7.62 -3.82 11.91
C ILE A 270 7.87 -4.10 13.40
N ILE A 271 8.51 -5.22 13.74
CA ILE A 271 8.73 -5.65 15.13
C ILE A 271 9.42 -4.55 15.96
N PRO A 272 10.64 -4.08 15.62
CA PRO A 272 11.29 -3.05 16.43
C PRO A 272 10.51 -1.74 16.42
N LEU A 273 9.92 -1.35 15.28
CA LEU A 273 9.21 -0.07 15.13
C LEU A 273 8.05 0.09 16.12
N ILE A 274 7.30 -0.97 16.37
CA ILE A 274 6.13 -0.94 17.26
C ILE A 274 6.51 -0.66 18.73
N PHE A 275 7.69 -1.11 19.17
CA PHE A 275 8.05 -1.08 20.59
C PHE A 275 8.97 0.08 20.97
N ILE A 276 9.70 0.66 20.01
CA ILE A 276 10.56 1.83 20.25
C ILE A 276 9.72 3.11 20.39
N PRO A 277 10.18 4.11 21.17
CA PRO A 277 9.56 5.42 21.22
C PRO A 277 9.59 6.11 19.85
N PHE A 278 8.50 6.79 19.48
CA PHE A 278 8.39 7.49 18.21
C PHE A 278 9.37 8.68 18.15
N SER A 279 10.44 8.51 17.39
CA SER A 279 11.43 9.54 17.07
C SER A 279 12.02 9.22 15.70
N VAL A 280 12.27 10.26 14.89
CA VAL A 280 12.87 10.10 13.56
C VAL A 280 14.21 9.36 13.65
N LEU A 281 15.03 9.69 14.64
CA LEU A 281 16.32 9.04 14.86
C LEU A 281 16.15 7.56 15.23
N ASN A 282 15.17 7.24 16.07
CA ASN A 282 14.91 5.86 16.48
C ASN A 282 14.40 5.01 15.31
N ILE A 283 13.52 5.57 14.49
CA ILE A 283 12.97 4.90 13.31
C ILE A 283 14.07 4.63 12.29
N LEU A 284 14.92 5.64 12.00
CA LEU A 284 16.03 5.48 11.06
C LEU A 284 17.07 4.47 11.59
N SER A 285 17.38 4.51 12.88
CA SER A 285 18.32 3.58 13.50
C SER A 285 17.78 2.15 13.48
N ALA A 286 16.50 1.95 13.81
CA ALA A 286 15.84 0.65 13.74
C ALA A 286 15.77 0.11 12.30
N PHE A 287 15.56 0.98 11.31
CA PHE A 287 15.62 0.60 9.90
C PHE A 287 17.01 0.11 9.50
N VAL A 288 18.05 0.90 9.80
CA VAL A 288 19.44 0.56 9.44
C VAL A 288 19.90 -0.72 10.14
N LEU A 289 19.67 -0.83 11.46
CA LEU A 289 20.06 -2.00 12.24
C LEU A 289 19.37 -3.27 11.75
N PHE A 290 18.07 -3.21 11.49
CA PHE A 290 17.33 -4.36 10.94
C PHE A 290 17.94 -4.83 9.62
N ARG A 291 18.20 -3.92 8.68
CA ARG A 291 18.83 -4.28 7.39
C ARG A 291 20.21 -4.88 7.56
N ILE A 292 21.01 -4.39 8.51
CA ILE A 292 22.33 -4.97 8.80
C ILE A 292 22.17 -6.41 9.29
N PHE A 293 21.27 -6.67 10.23
CA PHE A 293 21.08 -8.02 10.79
C PHE A 293 20.44 -9.00 9.82
N ASP A 294 19.49 -8.54 9.01
CA ASP A 294 18.85 -9.31 7.95
C ASP A 294 19.89 -9.76 6.89
N ILE A 295 20.77 -8.84 6.45
CA ILE A 295 21.78 -9.15 5.42
C ILE A 295 22.95 -9.96 5.98
N TRP A 296 23.43 -9.62 7.19
CA TRP A 296 24.63 -10.23 7.76
C TRP A 296 24.36 -11.56 8.48
N LYS A 297 23.13 -11.76 8.98
CA LYS A 297 22.67 -12.95 9.73
C LYS A 297 23.66 -13.49 10.77
N PRO A 298 24.15 -12.67 11.73
CA PRO A 298 25.00 -13.18 12.81
C PRO A 298 24.23 -14.16 13.71
N PHE A 299 24.95 -15.05 14.39
CA PHE A 299 24.34 -15.91 15.41
C PHE A 299 23.57 -15.05 16.45
N PRO A 300 22.30 -15.36 16.78
CA PRO A 300 21.56 -16.60 16.54
C PRO A 300 20.68 -16.64 15.26
N ILE A 301 20.70 -15.62 14.40
CA ILE A 301 19.81 -15.48 13.24
C ILE A 301 20.02 -16.62 12.25
N SER A 302 21.26 -16.91 11.85
CA SER A 302 21.58 -17.98 10.90
C SER A 302 21.22 -19.41 11.35
N LYS A 303 20.75 -19.60 12.59
CA LYS A 303 20.31 -20.93 13.05
C LYS A 303 19.01 -21.36 12.38
N ALA A 304 18.17 -20.42 11.97
CA ALA A 304 16.88 -20.71 11.33
C ALA A 304 17.01 -21.08 9.84
N ASP A 305 18.16 -20.83 9.19
CA ASP A 305 18.52 -21.37 7.85
C ASP A 305 18.45 -22.92 7.79
N ASN A 306 18.57 -23.60 8.92
CA ASN A 306 18.44 -25.07 8.98
C ASN A 306 17.00 -25.57 8.69
N ILE A 307 16.01 -24.67 8.73
CA ILE A 307 14.60 -24.99 8.49
C ILE A 307 14.27 -24.61 7.04
N LYS A 308 14.35 -25.58 6.13
CA LYS A 308 14.10 -25.38 4.69
C LYS A 308 12.61 -25.36 4.34
N ASN A 309 11.85 -24.46 4.96
CA ASN A 309 10.44 -24.21 4.64
C ASN A 309 10.10 -22.72 4.87
N GLY A 310 8.86 -22.33 4.58
CA GLY A 310 8.44 -20.92 4.75
C GLY A 310 8.55 -20.38 6.17
N TRP A 311 8.59 -21.26 7.18
CA TRP A 311 8.80 -20.85 8.57
C TRP A 311 10.25 -20.47 8.85
N GLY A 312 11.22 -21.15 8.24
CA GLY A 312 12.64 -20.80 8.40
C GLY A 312 12.95 -19.41 7.88
N ILE A 313 12.48 -19.12 6.65
CA ILE A 313 12.60 -17.80 6.00
C ILE A 313 12.07 -16.70 6.94
N MET A 314 10.87 -16.90 7.49
CA MET A 314 10.27 -15.93 8.39
C MET A 314 10.96 -15.82 9.75
N LEU A 315 11.46 -16.94 10.27
CA LEU A 315 12.13 -16.97 11.57
C LEU A 315 13.42 -16.18 11.58
N ASP A 316 14.20 -16.21 10.48
CA ASP A 316 15.42 -15.40 10.33
C ASP A 316 15.10 -13.92 10.56
N ASP A 317 14.14 -13.37 9.80
CA ASP A 317 13.74 -11.96 9.83
C ASP A 317 13.06 -11.57 11.14
N LEU A 318 12.30 -12.49 11.74
CA LEU A 318 11.73 -12.28 13.06
C LEU A 318 12.83 -12.16 14.12
N ILE A 319 13.84 -13.03 14.08
CA ILE A 319 14.97 -12.97 15.01
C ILE A 319 15.77 -11.69 14.77
N ALA A 320 16.03 -11.31 13.52
CA ALA A 320 16.69 -10.05 13.17
C ALA A 320 15.91 -8.83 13.72
N GLY A 321 14.58 -8.83 13.60
CA GLY A 321 13.70 -7.81 14.17
C GLY A 321 13.78 -7.74 15.70
N LEU A 322 13.79 -8.89 16.39
CA LEU A 322 13.91 -8.95 17.85
C LEU A 322 15.30 -8.51 18.35
N VAL A 323 16.38 -8.92 17.66
CA VAL A 323 17.75 -8.47 17.97
C VAL A 323 17.86 -6.95 17.80
N THR A 324 17.31 -6.43 16.71
CA THR A 324 17.23 -4.98 16.46
C THR A 324 16.49 -4.27 17.58
N LEU A 325 15.34 -4.81 18.02
CA LEU A 325 14.58 -4.24 19.13
C LEU A 325 15.40 -4.20 20.43
N GLY A 326 16.08 -5.30 20.78
CA GLY A 326 16.91 -5.36 21.97
C GLY A 326 18.03 -4.32 21.96
N LEU A 327 18.74 -4.19 20.83
CA LEU A 327 19.80 -3.20 20.67
C LEU A 327 19.27 -1.76 20.70
N MET A 328 18.13 -1.51 20.05
CA MET A 328 17.48 -0.20 20.11
C MET A 328 17.10 0.18 21.54
N GLN A 329 16.56 -0.76 22.33
CA GLN A 329 16.24 -0.51 23.73
C GLN A 329 17.47 -0.15 24.56
N LEU A 330 18.61 -0.81 24.32
CA LEU A 330 19.88 -0.47 24.96
C LEU A 330 20.38 0.92 24.55
N ILE A 331 20.36 1.24 23.26
CA ILE A 331 20.76 2.56 22.74
C ILE A 331 19.91 3.66 23.37
N ILE A 332 18.59 3.46 23.46
CA ILE A 332 17.65 4.43 24.03
C ILE A 332 17.84 4.57 25.55
N GLN A 333 18.25 3.52 26.26
CA GLN A 333 18.50 3.59 27.70
C GLN A 333 19.84 4.27 28.05
N LEU A 334 20.82 4.21 27.15
CA LEU A 334 22.18 4.72 27.36
C LEU A 334 22.39 6.16 26.87
N GLY A 335 21.50 6.69 26.03
CA GLY A 335 21.55 8.06 25.47
C GLY A 335 20.50 8.98 26.04
#